data_AF-A0AAV8Y4L4-F1
#
_entry.id   AF-A0AAV8Y4L4-F1
#
_cell.length_a   1.000
_cell.length_b   1.000
_cell.length_c   1.000
_cell.angle_alpha   90.00
_cell.angle_beta   90.00
_cell.angle_gamma   90.00
#
_symmetry.space_group_name_H-M   'P 1'
#
loop_
_entity.id
_entity.type
_entity.pdbx_description
1 polymer ?
#
loop_
_entity_poly.entity_id
_entity_poly.type
_entity_poly.pdbx_seq_one_letter_code
_entity_poly.pdbx_strand_id
1 'polypeptide(L)' 'MDKMSRYREWDLSCKVYVGNLGSSASKHEIESAFSKYGPLRNVWVARNPPGFAFVEFEDPRDAEDAVRGLDGT' A
#
# COMPACT_ATOMS: atom_id res chain seq x y z
N MET A 1 -8.73 2.81 32.46
CA MET A 1 -8.17 1.51 32.02
C MET A 1 -8.94 1.17 30.74
N ASP A 2 -8.36 0.89 29.58
CA ASP A 2 -7.16 0.10 29.29
C ASP A 2 -6.43 0.57 28.02
N LYS A 3 -5.12 0.32 28.03
CA LYS A 3 -4.11 0.63 27.02
C LYS A 3 -4.51 0.16 25.61
N MET A 4 -4.46 1.06 24.62
CA MET A 4 -3.84 0.74 23.32
C MET A 4 -3.36 2.03 22.64
N SER A 5 -2.37 2.66 23.27
CA SER A 5 -1.56 3.71 22.68
C SER A 5 -0.73 3.12 21.52
N ARG A 6 -0.69 3.86 20.39
CA ARG A 6 0.24 3.75 19.22
C ARG A 6 -0.26 3.13 17.91
N TYR A 7 -1.54 2.78 17.74
CA TYR A 7 -2.07 2.28 16.45
C TYR A 7 -3.21 3.13 15.84
N ARG A 8 -3.50 4.31 16.41
CA ARG A 8 -4.73 5.09 16.13
C ARG A 8 -4.61 6.19 15.06
N GLU A 9 -3.57 6.18 14.22
CA GLU A 9 -3.32 7.24 13.21
C GLU A 9 -2.91 6.66 11.85
N TRP A 10 -3.44 5.50 11.48
CA TRP A 10 -3.33 5.00 10.10
C TRP A 10 -4.74 4.96 9.54
N ASP A 11 -5.07 5.88 8.64
CA ASP A 11 -6.31 5.84 7.87
C ASP A 11 -6.25 4.60 6.98
N LEU A 12 -6.90 3.52 7.41
CA LEU A 12 -6.98 2.27 6.64
C LEU A 12 -7.61 2.50 5.26
N SER A 13 -8.40 3.56 5.11
CA SER A 13 -8.93 4.01 3.81
C SER A 13 -7.83 4.44 2.83
N CYS A 14 -6.66 4.85 3.31
CA CYS A 14 -5.51 5.21 2.46
C CYS A 14 -4.60 4.02 2.18
N LYS A 15 -4.88 2.83 2.73
CA LYS A 15 -3.97 1.68 2.67
C LYS A 15 -4.44 0.65 1.64
N VAL A 16 -3.60 0.41 0.65
CA VAL A 16 -3.81 -0.58 -0.41
C VAL A 16 -2.96 -1.83 -0.16
N TYR A 17 -3.59 -2.99 -0.26
CA TYR A 17 -2.92 -4.28 -0.26
C TYR A 17 -2.58 -4.68 -1.70
N VAL A 18 -1.34 -5.09 -1.94
CA VAL A 18 -0.86 -5.55 -3.23
C VAL A 18 -0.40 -6.99 -3.08
N GLY A 19 -1.18 -7.92 -3.61
CA GLY A 19 -0.87 -9.35 -3.61
C GLY A 19 -0.38 -9.83 -4.98
N ASN A 20 -0.03 -11.12 -5.07
CA ASN A 20 0.41 -11.77 -6.31
C ASN A 20 1.63 -11.11 -6.96
N LEU A 21 2.43 -10.41 -6.16
CA LEU A 21 3.66 -9.81 -6.65
C LEU A 21 4.65 -10.92 -6.99
N GLY A 22 5.24 -10.89 -8.20
CA GLY A 22 6.30 -11.82 -8.58
C GLY A 22 7.44 -11.77 -7.56
N SER A 23 8.21 -12.86 -7.43
CA SER A 23 9.29 -12.99 -6.43
C SER A 23 10.37 -11.90 -6.51
N SER A 24 10.37 -11.10 -7.57
CA SER A 24 11.30 -9.99 -7.82
C SER A 24 10.70 -8.60 -7.64
N ALA A 25 9.44 -8.49 -7.21
CA ALA A 25 8.78 -7.21 -6.99
C ALA A 25 9.51 -6.41 -5.92
N SER A 26 9.99 -5.24 -6.32
CA SER A 26 10.77 -4.35 -5.46
C SER A 26 9.93 -3.18 -4.99
N LYS A 27 10.28 -2.60 -3.83
CA LYS A 27 9.65 -1.37 -3.33
C LYS A 27 9.58 -0.29 -4.41
N HIS A 28 10.65 -0.15 -5.19
CA HIS A 28 10.75 0.85 -6.25
C HIS A 28 9.71 0.66 -7.36
N GLU A 29 9.46 -0.59 -7.78
CA GLU A 29 8.45 -0.90 -8.80
C GLU A 29 7.04 -0.57 -8.31
N ILE A 30 6.74 -0.95 -7.06
CA ILE A 30 5.46 -0.66 -6.42
C ILE A 30 5.31 0.85 -6.22
N GLU A 31 6.32 1.53 -5.69
CA GLU A 31 6.29 2.97 -5.52
C GLU A 31 6.07 3.68 -6.87
N SER A 32 6.76 3.26 -7.94
CA SER A 32 6.60 3.84 -9.28
C SER A 32 5.22 3.57 -9.89
N ALA A 33 4.68 2.36 -9.71
CA ALA A 33 3.34 2.00 -10.20
C ALA A 33 2.25 2.80 -9.48
N PHE A 34 2.34 2.93 -8.16
CA PHE A 34 1.32 3.57 -7.33
C PHE A 34 1.45 5.09 -7.28
N SER A 35 2.65 5.66 -7.46
CA SER A 35 2.89 7.11 -7.51
C SER A 35 2.18 7.81 -8.67
N LYS A 36 1.75 7.06 -9.70
CA LYS A 36 0.92 7.58 -10.80
C LYS A 36 -0.48 8.01 -10.38
N TYR A 37 -1.00 7.40 -9.31
CA TYR A 37 -2.35 7.67 -8.79
C TYR A 37 -2.35 8.84 -7.81
N GLY A 38 -1.29 8.98 -7.01
CA GLY A 38 -1.17 10.05 -6.04
C GLY A 38 0.09 9.95 -5.18
N PRO A 39 0.32 10.95 -4.32
CA PRO A 39 1.47 10.95 -3.43
C PRO A 39 1.37 9.81 -2.40
N LEU A 40 2.46 9.05 -2.30
CA LEU A 40 2.57 7.90 -1.41
C LEU A 40 3.15 8.34 -0.07
N ARG A 41 2.42 8.07 1.00
CA ARG A 41 2.85 8.32 2.37
C ARG A 41 3.86 7.27 2.83
N ASN A 42 3.61 6.01 2.53
CA ASN A 42 4.52 4.92 2.90
C ASN A 42 4.36 3.70 1.97
N VAL A 43 5.47 3.02 1.65
CA VAL A 43 5.45 1.77 0.89
C VAL A 43 6.23 0.70 1.64
N TRP A 44 5.57 -0.39 1.97
CA TRP A 44 6.15 -1.53 2.66
C TRP A 44 6.04 -2.77 1.79
N VAL A 45 7.16 -3.46 1.57
CA VAL A 45 7.19 -4.70 0.77
C VAL A 45 7.57 -5.86 1.65
N ALA A 46 6.76 -6.91 1.62
CA ALA A 46 7.05 -8.11 2.35
C ALA A 46 8.18 -8.88 1.69
N ARG A 47 9.15 -9.27 2.50
CA ARG A 47 10.26 -10.12 2.07
C ARG A 47 10.14 -11.56 2.59
N ASN A 48 9.31 -11.79 3.60
CA ASN A 48 9.09 -13.11 4.17
C ASN A 48 7.69 -13.23 4.81
N PRO A 49 6.71 -13.90 4.18
CA PRO A 49 6.79 -14.46 2.84
C PRO A 49 6.94 -13.37 1.75
N PRO A 50 7.64 -13.64 0.63
CA PRO A 50 7.65 -12.73 -0.51
C PRO A 50 6.31 -12.81 -1.27
N GLY A 51 5.98 -11.75 -2.01
CA GLY A 51 4.83 -11.73 -2.92
C GLY A 51 3.64 -10.86 -2.48
N PHE A 52 3.83 -10.05 -1.43
CA PHE A 52 2.86 -9.04 -1.04
C PHE A 52 3.52 -7.73 -0.63
N ALA A 53 2.76 -6.65 -0.73
CA ALA A 53 3.16 -5.32 -0.30
C ALA A 53 1.95 -4.53 0.21
N PHE A 54 2.24 -3.46 0.94
CA PHE A 54 1.28 -2.48 1.38
C PHE A 54 1.74 -1.10 0.93
N VAL A 55 0.82 -0.38 0.30
CA VAL A 55 1.00 1.00 -0.11
C VAL A 55 0.05 1.86 0.72
N GLU A 56 0.56 2.94 1.28
CA GLU A 56 -0.24 3.94 1.97
C GLU A 56 -0.16 5.25 1.20
N PHE A 57 -1.32 5.79 0.84
CA PHE A 57 -1.47 7.07 0.17
C PHE A 57 -1.64 8.19 1.20
N GLU A 58 -1.40 9.44 0.77
CA GLU A 58 -1.79 10.59 1.59
C GLU A 58 -3.31 10.80 1.59
N ASP A 59 -3.99 10.50 0.47
CA ASP A 59 -5.44 10.67 0.32
C ASP A 59 -6.14 9.32 0.07
N PRO A 60 -7.28 9.05 0.72
CA PRO A 60 -8.01 7.80 0.54
C PRO A 60 -8.63 7.66 -0.86
N ARG A 61 -8.87 8.77 -1.58
CA ARG A 61 -9.37 8.73 -2.96
C ARG A 61 -8.33 8.18 -3.92
N ASP A 62 -7.06 8.53 -3.70
CA ASP A 62 -5.94 8.03 -4.51
C ASP A 62 -5.73 6.54 -4.28
N ALA A 63 -5.89 6.09 -3.03
CA ALA A 63 -5.89 4.67 -2.69
C ALA A 63 -7.03 3.91 -3.38
N GLU A 64 -8.24 4.46 -3.41
CA GLU A 64 -9.37 3.86 -4.12
C GLU A 64 -9.11 3.81 -5.64
N ASP A 65 -8.61 4.89 -6.24
CA ASP A 65 -8.30 4.93 -7.68
C ASP A 65 -7.20 3.94 -8.06
N ALA A 66 -6.17 3.81 -7.23
CA ALA A 66 -5.10 2.83 -7.41
C ALA A 66 -5.63 1.39 -7.33
N VAL A 67 -6.52 1.09 -6.38
CA VAL A 67 -7.17 -0.24 -6.32
C VAL A 67 -7.99 -0.45 -7.58
N ARG A 68 -8.82 0.50 -7.99
CA ARG A 68 -9.68 0.36 -9.18
C ARG A 68 -8.90 0.26 -10.49
N GLY A 69 -7.74 0.90 -10.55
CA GLY A 69 -6.88 0.91 -11.74
C GLY A 69 -5.92 -0.28 -11.82
N LEU A 70 -5.62 -0.95 -10.71
CA LEU A 70 -4.68 -2.08 -10.64
C LEU A 70 -5.35 -3.42 -10.32
N ASP A 71 -6.56 -3.42 -9.77
CA ASP A 71 -7.39 -4.61 -9.57
C ASP A 71 -7.87 -5.13 -10.93
N GLY A 72 -7.24 -6.20 -11.42
CA GLY A 72 -7.60 -6.88 -12.68
C GLY A 72 -6.61 -6.74 -13.84
N THR A 73 -5.43 -6.16 -13.62
CA THR A 73 -4.31 -6.17 -14.60
C THR A 73 -3.29 -7.25 -14.22
#